data_AF-A0A0C2DZV1-F1
#
_entry.id   AF-A0A0C2DZV1-F1
#
_cell.length_a   1.000
_cell.length_b   1.000
_cell.length_c   1.000
_cell.angle_alpha   90.00
_cell.angle_beta   90.00
_cell.angle_gamma   90.00
#
_symmetry.space_group_name_H-M   'P 1'
#
loop_
_entity.id
_entity.type
_entity.pdbx_description
1 polymer ?
#
loop_
_entity_poly.entity_id
_entity_poly.type
_entity_poly.pdbx_seq_one_letter_code
_entity_poly.pdbx_strand_id
1 'polypeptide(L)'
;MECMIYRGQAAEGRVYGISRGIQTRQDRYGVMNRVYYKDAHGAVIVMDATSHDEEANVGENDKEIKSSRERTKEGACRWKNDLDQKVVLADGSQVPAVLVINKCDLDVNIDEKNLKELEEKNCFIGVVRTSAKENYGIDEAILTVLRRVLENEKRGQYESAFPNADGNVRVGDDKRQGKKKYASCC
;
A
#
# COMPACT_ATOMS: atom_id res chain seq x y z
N MET A 1 8.26 -6.01 -7.20
CA MET A 1 7.47 -5.72 -5.99
C MET A 1 6.18 -5.07 -6.41
N GLU A 2 5.06 -5.51 -5.84
CA GLU A 2 3.73 -5.00 -6.14
C GLU A 2 3.01 -4.75 -4.81
N CYS A 3 2.25 -3.65 -4.73
CA CYS A 3 1.37 -3.37 -3.61
C CYS A 3 -0.06 -3.42 -4.15
N MET A 4 -0.92 -4.28 -3.60
CA MET A 4 -2.34 -4.31 -3.94
C MET A 4 -3.13 -3.68 -2.80
N ILE A 5 -3.89 -2.62 -3.10
CA ILE A 5 -4.73 -1.91 -2.13
C ILE A 5 -6.17 -2.40 -2.24
N TYR A 6 -6.83 -2.66 -1.12
CA TYR A 6 -8.24 -3.04 -1.08
C TYR A 6 -9.10 -1.81 -0.79
N ARG A 7 -10.13 -1.58 -1.62
CA ARG A 7 -11.10 -0.49 -1.44
C ARG A 7 -12.51 -1.06 -1.28
N GLY A 8 -13.08 -0.98 -0.09
CA GLY A 8 -14.52 -1.20 0.05
C GLY A 8 -15.27 0.00 -0.49
N GLN A 9 -16.19 -0.18 -1.44
CA GLN A 9 -17.28 0.78 -1.64
C GLN A 9 -18.51 0.20 -0.93
N ALA A 10 -18.90 0.81 0.19
CA ALA A 10 -20.15 0.48 0.85
C ALA A 10 -21.30 1.14 0.06
N ALA A 11 -21.95 0.37 -0.80
CA ALA A 11 -23.28 0.69 -1.31
C ALA A 11 -24.19 -0.51 -1.05
N GLU A 12 -25.46 -0.23 -0.74
CA GLU A 12 -26.52 -1.16 -0.36
C GLU A 12 -26.51 -2.46 -1.17
N GLY A 13 -25.91 -3.52 -0.62
CA GLY A 13 -25.64 -4.79 -1.32
C GLY A 13 -24.13 -5.06 -1.40
N ARG A 14 -23.58 -5.62 -0.31
CA ARG A 14 -22.14 -5.73 -0.01
C ARG A 14 -21.31 -6.39 -1.12
N VAL A 15 -20.56 -5.57 -1.86
CA VAL A 15 -19.49 -6.02 -2.77
C VAL A 15 -18.20 -5.29 -2.40
N TYR A 16 -17.20 -6.03 -1.91
CA TYR A 16 -15.85 -5.48 -1.75
C TYR A 16 -15.14 -5.47 -3.11
N GLY A 17 -14.91 -4.28 -3.66
CA GLY A 17 -14.15 -4.11 -4.89
C GLY A 17 -12.64 -4.21 -4.63
N ILE A 18 -11.96 -5.17 -5.24
CA ILE A 18 -10.49 -5.15 -5.22
C ILE A 18 -10.03 -4.12 -6.25
N SER A 19 -9.73 -2.91 -5.81
CA SER A 19 -9.14 -1.88 -6.66
C SER A 19 -7.65 -2.13 -6.80
N ARG A 20 -7.25 -2.85 -7.85
CA ARG A 20 -5.84 -3.08 -8.19
C ARG A 20 -5.14 -1.74 -8.52
N GLY A 21 -4.39 -1.21 -7.56
CA GLY A 21 -3.33 -0.25 -7.81
C GLY A 21 -2.08 -0.99 -8.30
N ILE A 22 -2.06 -1.47 -9.55
CA ILE A 22 -0.86 -2.12 -10.10
C ILE A 22 0.17 -1.03 -10.46
N GLN A 23 1.25 -0.93 -9.70
CA GLN A 23 2.45 -0.17 -10.07
C GLN A 23 3.44 -1.13 -10.75
N THR A 24 3.30 -1.41 -12.04
CA THR A 24 4.26 -2.24 -12.78
C THR A 24 5.52 -1.46 -13.14
N ARG A 25 6.69 -2.00 -12.75
CA ARG A 25 8.05 -1.76 -13.31
C ARG A 25 8.66 -0.34 -13.29
N GLN A 26 7.95 0.73 -12.97
CA GLN A 26 8.48 2.11 -13.06
C GLN A 26 8.78 2.83 -11.74
N ASP A 27 8.51 2.24 -10.57
CA ASP A 27 8.66 2.96 -9.31
C ASP A 27 9.82 2.45 -8.45
N ARG A 28 11.01 2.99 -8.72
CA ARG A 28 12.21 2.73 -7.92
C ARG A 28 12.20 3.50 -6.58
N TYR A 29 11.17 4.29 -6.29
CA TYR A 29 11.19 5.22 -5.16
C TYR A 29 10.37 4.76 -3.95
N GLY A 30 9.49 3.77 -4.10
CA GLY A 30 8.76 3.17 -2.97
C GLY A 30 7.77 4.12 -2.30
N VAL A 31 7.20 5.05 -3.07
CA VAL A 31 6.26 6.08 -2.61
C VAL A 31 5.16 6.22 -3.67
N MET A 32 3.88 6.06 -3.31
CA MET A 32 2.76 6.32 -4.23
C MET A 32 2.04 7.64 -3.91
N ASN A 33 1.37 8.23 -4.89
CA ASN A 33 0.53 9.41 -4.63
C ASN A 33 -0.63 9.06 -3.67
N ARG A 34 -1.00 10.00 -2.79
CA ARG A 34 -2.06 9.81 -1.77
C ARG A 34 -3.40 9.36 -2.36
N VAL A 35 -3.69 9.73 -3.60
CA VAL A 35 -4.90 9.35 -4.35
C VAL A 35 -5.06 7.82 -4.46
N TYR A 36 -3.96 7.05 -4.50
CA TYR A 36 -4.02 5.59 -4.56
C TYR A 36 -4.45 4.94 -3.24
N TYR A 37 -4.22 5.63 -2.12
CA TYR A 37 -4.57 5.17 -0.77
C TYR A 37 -5.92 5.69 -0.28
N LYS A 38 -6.52 6.64 -1.01
CA LYS A 38 -7.82 7.20 -0.63
C LYS A 38 -8.86 6.09 -0.51
N ASP A 39 -9.55 6.05 0.62
CA ASP A 39 -10.58 5.08 0.98
C ASP A 39 -10.06 3.62 0.98
N ALA A 40 -8.76 3.41 1.23
CA ALA A 40 -8.19 2.09 1.43
C ALA A 40 -8.66 1.50 2.76
N HIS A 41 -9.24 0.31 2.71
CA HIS A 41 -9.74 -0.39 3.90
C HIS A 41 -8.76 -1.48 4.37
N GLY A 42 -7.91 -1.98 3.47
CA GLY A 42 -6.88 -2.96 3.74
C GLY A 42 -5.80 -2.95 2.65
N ALA A 43 -4.69 -3.63 2.89
CA ALA A 43 -3.59 -3.73 1.92
C ALA A 43 -2.95 -5.12 1.89
N VAL A 44 -2.42 -5.49 0.72
CA VAL A 44 -1.52 -6.63 0.51
C VAL A 44 -0.21 -6.07 -0.04
N ILE A 45 0.88 -6.27 0.70
CA ILE A 45 2.22 -5.85 0.28
C ILE A 45 2.99 -7.09 -0.14
N VAL A 46 3.50 -7.12 -1.38
CA VAL A 46 4.12 -8.31 -1.96
C VAL A 46 5.64 -8.16 -2.03
N MET A 47 6.33 -9.09 -1.37
CA MET A 47 7.75 -9.35 -1.55
C MET A 47 7.98 -10.65 -2.32
N ASP A 48 9.04 -10.70 -3.11
CA ASP A 48 9.52 -11.87 -3.83
C ASP A 48 10.39 -12.74 -2.92
N ALA A 49 10.18 -14.06 -2.96
CA ALA A 49 10.93 -15.03 -2.18
C ALA A 49 12.36 -15.24 -2.70
N THR A 50 12.61 -14.97 -3.99
CA THR A 50 13.87 -15.38 -4.64
C THR A 50 15.10 -14.71 -4.05
N SER A 51 16.04 -15.51 -3.55
CA SER A 51 17.44 -15.12 -3.32
C SER A 51 18.29 -15.42 -4.55
N HIS A 52 18.06 -14.70 -5.64
CA HIS A 52 19.14 -14.58 -6.63
C HIS A 52 20.18 -13.65 -6.03
N ASP A 53 21.22 -14.25 -5.45
CA ASP A 53 22.51 -13.61 -5.34
C ASP A 53 22.96 -13.40 -6.78
N GLU A 54 22.88 -12.17 -7.26
CA GLU A 54 23.68 -11.81 -8.42
C GLU A 54 25.12 -12.06 -7.96
N GLU A 55 25.79 -13.07 -8.51
CA GLU A 55 27.25 -13.10 -8.65
C GLU A 55 27.65 -11.86 -9.48
N ALA A 56 27.41 -10.68 -8.92
CA ALA A 56 27.88 -9.43 -9.42
C ALA A 56 29.38 -9.48 -9.18
N ASN A 57 30.11 -9.72 -10.27
CA ASN A 57 31.55 -9.53 -10.41
C ASN A 57 32.13 -8.71 -9.27
N VAL A 58 33.02 -9.34 -8.50
CA VAL A 58 33.82 -8.73 -7.45
C VAL A 58 34.67 -7.63 -8.07
N GLY A 59 34.08 -6.44 -8.17
CA GLY A 59 34.76 -5.17 -8.38
C GLY A 59 34.90 -4.51 -7.02
N GLU A 60 36.07 -4.69 -6.42
CA GLU A 60 36.61 -4.02 -5.24
C GLU A 60 36.16 -2.56 -5.17
N ASN A 61 35.13 -2.26 -4.35
CA ASN A 61 34.76 -0.95 -3.78
C ASN A 61 33.50 -1.12 -2.91
N ASP A 62 33.67 -1.16 -1.58
CA ASP A 62 32.73 -1.08 -0.45
C ASP A 62 31.25 -0.70 -0.74
N LYS A 63 30.53 -1.52 -1.50
CA LYS A 63 29.06 -1.54 -1.50
C LYS A 63 28.66 -2.93 -1.08
N GLU A 64 28.13 -3.03 0.14
CA GLU A 64 27.43 -4.20 0.63
C GLU A 64 26.44 -4.69 -0.44
N ILE A 65 26.77 -5.78 -1.12
CA ILE A 65 25.95 -6.35 -2.18
C ILE A 65 24.76 -7.00 -1.48
N LYS A 66 23.67 -6.24 -1.35
CA LYS A 66 22.39 -6.75 -0.85
C LYS A 66 21.82 -7.73 -1.88
N SER A 67 21.53 -8.96 -1.46
CA SER A 67 20.83 -9.96 -2.27
C SER A 67 19.49 -9.42 -2.79
N SER A 68 18.99 -9.97 -3.90
CA SER A 68 17.67 -9.58 -4.46
C SER A 68 16.56 -9.66 -3.40
N ARG A 69 16.66 -10.63 -2.49
CA ARG A 69 15.76 -10.82 -1.36
C ARG A 69 15.80 -9.66 -0.37
N GLU A 70 16.98 -9.19 0.04
CA GLU A 70 17.10 -8.07 0.97
C GLU A 70 16.57 -6.77 0.34
N ARG A 71 16.83 -6.53 -0.95
CA ARG A 71 16.25 -5.39 -1.69
C ARG A 71 14.72 -5.41 -1.67
N THR A 72 14.15 -6.61 -1.82
CA THR A 72 12.70 -6.80 -1.87
C THR A 72 12.06 -6.70 -0.49
N LYS A 73 12.74 -7.19 0.56
CA LYS A 73 12.36 -6.99 1.95
C LYS A 73 12.36 -5.50 2.32
N GLU A 74 13.42 -4.76 1.98
CA GLU A 74 13.47 -3.31 2.22
C GLU A 74 12.34 -2.57 1.51
N GLY A 75 12.03 -2.94 0.27
CA GLY A 75 10.94 -2.32 -0.47
C GLY A 75 9.58 -2.59 0.17
N ALA A 76 9.33 -3.79 0.70
CA ALA A 76 8.11 -4.09 1.45
C ALA A 76 7.98 -3.20 2.70
N CYS A 77 9.06 -3.00 3.45
CA CYS A 77 9.07 -2.08 4.60
C CYS A 77 8.79 -0.63 4.17
N ARG A 78 9.36 -0.17 3.06
CA ARG A 78 9.11 1.17 2.52
C ARG A 78 7.65 1.35 2.14
N TRP A 79 7.06 0.36 1.46
CA TRP A 79 5.63 0.38 1.10
C TRP A 79 4.72 0.42 2.32
N LYS A 80 5.06 -0.33 3.37
CA LYS A 80 4.30 -0.33 4.62
C LYS A 80 4.36 1.04 5.30
N ASN A 81 5.56 1.62 5.41
CA ASN A 81 5.71 2.96 5.96
C ASN A 81 4.98 4.02 5.12
N ASP A 82 5.01 3.92 3.80
CA ASP A 82 4.31 4.84 2.90
C ASP A 82 2.77 4.76 3.05
N LEU A 83 2.24 3.55 3.21
CA LEU A 83 0.84 3.29 3.55
C LEU A 83 0.48 3.96 4.87
N ASP A 84 1.24 3.67 5.92
CA ASP A 84 0.95 4.10 7.30
C ASP A 84 1.01 5.62 7.49
N GLN A 85 1.79 6.32 6.67
CA GLN A 85 1.88 7.77 6.68
C GLN A 85 0.69 8.45 5.98
N LYS A 86 -0.04 7.75 5.12
CA LYS A 86 -1.03 8.34 4.20
C LYS A 86 -2.47 7.99 4.53
N VAL A 87 -2.69 6.85 5.17
CA VAL A 87 -4.01 6.36 5.53
C VAL A 87 -3.99 5.76 6.93
N VAL A 88 -4.98 6.15 7.72
CA VAL A 88 -5.27 5.61 9.05
C VAL A 88 -6.78 5.42 9.15
N LEU A 89 -7.20 4.54 10.05
CA LEU A 89 -8.61 4.34 10.39
C LEU A 89 -9.17 5.52 11.18
N ALA A 90 -10.49 5.59 11.35
CA ALA A 90 -11.15 6.67 12.08
C ALA A 90 -10.68 6.80 13.54
N ASP A 91 -10.23 5.71 14.15
CA ASP A 91 -9.68 5.69 15.52
C ASP A 91 -8.17 5.99 15.58
N GLY A 92 -7.56 6.33 14.44
CA GLY A 92 -6.12 6.61 14.32
C GLY A 92 -5.23 5.37 14.20
N SER A 93 -5.80 4.15 14.26
CA SER A 93 -5.03 2.93 14.06
C SER A 93 -4.68 2.71 12.58
N GLN A 94 -3.68 1.87 12.32
CA GLN A 94 -3.21 1.60 10.97
C GLN A 94 -4.19 0.70 10.20
N VAL A 95 -4.31 0.95 8.90
CA VAL A 95 -5.09 0.09 7.99
C VAL A 95 -4.50 -1.33 8.02
N PRO A 96 -5.33 -2.40 8.10
CA PRO A 96 -4.83 -3.76 8.12
C PRO A 96 -4.06 -4.10 6.85
N ALA A 97 -2.82 -4.55 7.01
CA ALA A 97 -1.95 -4.96 5.91
C ALA A 97 -1.35 -6.34 6.13
N VAL A 98 -1.44 -7.22 5.15
CA VAL A 98 -0.76 -8.53 5.14
C VAL A 98 0.50 -8.44 4.29
N LEU A 99 1.59 -9.07 4.74
CA LEU A 99 2.79 -9.26 3.95
C LEU A 99 2.67 -10.59 3.18
N VAL A 100 2.87 -10.54 1.88
CA VAL A 100 2.85 -11.71 1.01
C VAL A 100 4.25 -12.00 0.50
N ILE A 101 4.72 -13.23 0.74
CA ILE A 101 5.98 -13.75 0.21
C ILE A 101 5.66 -14.55 -1.06
N ASN A 102 5.69 -13.89 -2.21
CA ASN A 102 5.35 -14.51 -3.50
C ASN A 102 6.54 -15.28 -4.09
N LYS A 103 6.25 -16.22 -4.99
CA LYS A 103 7.22 -17.15 -5.62
C LYS A 103 7.89 -18.10 -4.63
N CYS A 104 7.18 -18.51 -3.59
CA CYS A 104 7.69 -19.48 -2.62
C CYS A 104 7.96 -20.87 -3.22
N ASP A 105 7.55 -21.11 -4.48
CA ASP A 105 7.91 -22.29 -5.27
C ASP A 105 9.37 -22.27 -5.77
N LEU A 106 10.02 -21.10 -5.83
CA LEU A 106 11.38 -20.94 -6.37
C LEU A 106 12.47 -20.90 -5.30
N ASP A 107 12.15 -20.45 -4.09
CA ASP A 107 13.10 -20.34 -2.98
C ASP A 107 12.37 -20.50 -1.65
N VAL A 108 12.82 -21.49 -0.87
CA VAL A 108 12.16 -21.93 0.36
C VAL A 108 12.94 -21.50 1.61
N ASN A 109 14.17 -21.00 1.47
CA ASN A 109 15.08 -20.79 2.59
C ASN A 109 14.93 -19.41 3.25
N ILE A 110 13.69 -19.04 3.57
CA ILE A 110 13.39 -17.86 4.38
C ILE A 110 13.12 -18.32 5.80
N ASP A 111 13.99 -17.92 6.72
CA ASP A 111 13.84 -18.22 8.15
C ASP A 111 12.52 -17.66 8.68
N GLU A 112 11.75 -18.51 9.36
CA GLU A 112 10.50 -18.09 10.01
C GLU A 112 10.74 -17.00 11.07
N LYS A 113 11.91 -16.99 11.70
CA LYS A 113 12.29 -15.94 12.67
C LYS A 113 12.35 -14.57 12.00
N ASN A 114 13.01 -14.48 10.84
CA ASN A 114 13.09 -13.22 10.08
C ASN A 114 11.72 -12.73 9.62
N LEU A 115 10.79 -13.66 9.30
CA LEU A 115 9.42 -13.31 8.94
C LEU A 115 8.62 -12.77 10.13
N LYS A 116 8.73 -13.39 11.30
CA LYS A 116 8.07 -12.89 12.53
C LYS A 116 8.61 -11.52 12.93
N GLU A 117 9.92 -11.31 12.86
CA GLU A 117 10.51 -10.00 13.12
C GLU A 117 9.98 -8.93 12.18
N LEU A 118 9.79 -9.26 10.88
CA LEU A 118 9.20 -8.32 9.92
C LEU A 118 7.73 -8.01 10.22
N GLU A 119 6.97 -9.03 10.62
CA GLU A 119 5.56 -8.91 11.00
C GLU A 119 5.39 -7.95 12.18
N GLU A 120 6.12 -8.21 13.26
CA GLU A 120 6.04 -7.44 14.51
C GLU A 120 6.58 -6.02 14.32
N LYS A 121 7.75 -5.87 13.70
CA LYS A 121 8.41 -4.57 13.56
C LYS A 121 7.61 -3.57 12.71
N ASN A 122 6.89 -4.06 11.70
CA ASN A 122 6.17 -3.20 10.76
C ASN A 122 4.64 -3.27 10.93
N CYS A 123 4.16 -3.94 11.99
CA CYS A 123 2.74 -4.06 12.30
C CYS A 123 1.91 -4.65 11.14
N PHE A 124 2.42 -5.71 10.50
CA PHE A 124 1.58 -6.51 9.61
C PHE A 124 0.62 -7.35 10.43
N ILE A 125 -0.58 -7.60 9.90
CA ILE A 125 -1.58 -8.46 10.56
C ILE A 125 -1.38 -9.96 10.28
N GLY A 126 -0.36 -10.28 9.48
CA GLY A 126 -0.02 -11.63 9.05
C GLY A 126 1.05 -11.63 7.96
N VAL A 127 1.76 -12.75 7.85
CA VAL A 127 2.69 -13.05 6.76
C VAL A 127 2.26 -14.35 6.08
N VAL A 128 2.02 -14.30 4.77
CA VAL A 128 1.54 -15.47 4.00
C VAL A 128 2.49 -15.77 2.85
N ARG A 129 2.91 -17.04 2.75
CA ARG A 129 3.67 -17.53 1.59
C ARG A 129 2.72 -17.83 0.45
N THR A 130 3.05 -17.36 -0.74
CA THR A 130 2.22 -17.55 -1.92
C THR A 130 3.04 -17.97 -3.13
N SER A 131 2.40 -18.75 -3.99
CA SER A 131 2.85 -18.91 -5.37
C SER A 131 1.68 -18.58 -6.28
N ALA A 132 1.78 -17.42 -6.94
CA ALA A 132 0.83 -17.05 -7.98
C ALA A 132 0.79 -18.08 -9.12
N LYS A 133 1.91 -18.76 -9.37
CA LYS A 133 2.05 -19.79 -10.41
C LYS A 133 1.30 -21.07 -10.04
N GLU A 134 1.49 -21.53 -8.81
CA GLU A 134 0.90 -22.79 -8.31
C GLU A 134 -0.47 -22.58 -7.64
N ASN A 135 -1.03 -21.36 -7.71
CA ASN A 135 -2.26 -20.96 -7.03
C ASN A 135 -2.26 -21.28 -5.52
N TYR A 136 -1.09 -21.10 -4.88
CA TYR A 136 -0.88 -21.45 -3.48
C TYR A 136 -0.93 -20.21 -2.58
N GLY A 137 -1.61 -20.30 -1.44
CA GLY A 137 -1.65 -19.27 -0.39
C GLY A 137 -2.39 -17.97 -0.75
N ILE A 138 -2.90 -17.83 -1.97
CA ILE A 138 -3.58 -16.60 -2.43
C ILE A 138 -4.85 -16.36 -1.60
N ASP A 139 -5.70 -17.38 -1.46
CA ASP A 139 -6.94 -17.28 -0.70
C ASP A 139 -6.67 -16.97 0.78
N GLU A 140 -5.64 -17.58 1.36
CA GLU A 140 -5.23 -17.34 2.74
C GLU A 140 -4.81 -15.88 2.95
N ALA A 141 -3.99 -15.32 2.04
CA ALA A 141 -3.58 -13.93 2.09
C ALA A 141 -4.78 -12.97 2.02
N ILE A 142 -5.71 -13.23 1.10
CA ILE A 142 -6.90 -12.39 0.92
C ILE A 142 -7.84 -12.51 2.13
N LEU A 143 -8.10 -13.72 2.61
CA LEU A 143 -8.95 -13.96 3.77
C LEU A 143 -8.38 -13.33 5.04
N THR A 144 -7.06 -13.32 5.21
CA THR A 144 -6.40 -12.68 6.35
C THR A 144 -6.73 -11.19 6.42
N VAL A 145 -6.63 -10.47 5.30
CA VAL A 145 -7.00 -9.05 5.23
C VAL A 145 -8.50 -8.86 5.38
N LEU A 146 -9.31 -9.61 4.64
CA LEU A 146 -10.76 -9.46 4.64
C LEU A 146 -11.37 -9.66 6.02
N ARG A 147 -10.91 -10.64 6.79
CA ARG A 147 -11.40 -10.86 8.17
C ARG A 147 -11.22 -9.61 9.02
N ARG A 148 -10.04 -8.99 8.99
CA ARG A 148 -9.77 -7.78 9.78
C ARG A 148 -10.53 -6.57 9.25
N VAL A 149 -10.65 -6.43 7.93
CA VAL A 149 -11.48 -5.37 7.33
C VAL A 149 -12.93 -5.48 7.79
N LEU A 150 -13.51 -6.67 7.76
CA LEU A 150 -14.88 -6.90 8.22
C LEU A 150 -15.07 -6.62 9.72
N GLU A 151 -14.09 -6.95 10.55
CA GLU A 151 -14.10 -6.64 11.99
C GLU A 151 -14.08 -5.13 12.25
N ASN A 152 -13.22 -4.40 11.53
CA ASN A 152 -13.09 -2.96 11.61
C ASN A 152 -14.36 -2.24 11.11
N GLU A 153 -15.01 -2.78 10.07
CA GLU A 153 -16.29 -2.26 9.57
C GLU A 153 -17.43 -2.45 10.57
N LYS A 154 -17.53 -3.62 11.21
CA LYS A 154 -18.49 -3.85 12.31
C LYS A 154 -18.30 -2.88 13.48
N ARG A 155 -17.08 -2.36 13.65
CA ARG A 155 -16.73 -1.34 14.65
C ARG A 155 -16.96 0.10 14.16
N GLY A 156 -17.41 0.30 12.92
CA GLY A 156 -17.63 1.61 12.32
C GLY A 156 -16.33 2.38 12.03
N GLN A 157 -15.17 1.72 11.96
CA GLN A 157 -13.88 2.39 11.83
C GLN A 157 -13.61 2.98 10.42
N TYR A 158 -14.44 2.64 9.44
CA TYR A 158 -14.37 3.16 8.07
C TYR A 158 -15.47 4.17 7.74
N GLU A 159 -16.46 4.34 8.61
CA GLU A 159 -17.43 5.42 8.47
C GLU A 159 -16.81 6.72 9.00
N SER A 160 -16.20 7.49 8.11
CA SER A 160 -15.89 8.90 8.40
C SER A 160 -17.02 9.78 7.88
N ALA A 161 -17.73 10.44 8.79
CA ALA A 161 -18.51 11.62 8.43
C ALA A 161 -17.51 12.69 7.97
N PHE A 162 -17.42 12.95 6.67
CA PHE A 162 -16.51 13.96 6.12
C PHE A 162 -16.71 15.32 6.84
N PRO A 163 -15.76 15.84 7.66
CA PRO A 163 -15.63 17.27 7.79
C PRO A 163 -14.86 17.69 6.53
N ASN A 164 -15.54 18.32 5.58
CA ASN A 164 -14.88 18.99 4.46
C ASN A 164 -13.96 20.08 5.02
N ALA A 165 -12.73 19.73 5.41
CA ALA A 165 -11.77 20.66 5.98
C ALA A 165 -10.80 21.21 4.93
N ASP A 166 -10.60 20.54 3.79
CA ASP A 166 -9.65 20.99 2.78
C ASP A 166 -10.28 21.12 1.39
N GLY A 167 -10.61 22.37 1.05
CA GLY A 167 -10.39 22.86 -0.32
C GLY A 167 -11.55 22.77 -1.31
N ASN A 168 -12.77 23.15 -0.93
CA ASN A 168 -13.73 23.58 -1.96
C ASN A 168 -13.34 24.98 -2.45
N VAL A 169 -12.77 25.08 -3.66
CA VAL A 169 -12.73 26.34 -4.40
C VAL A 169 -14.19 26.71 -4.67
N ARG A 170 -14.69 27.70 -3.92
CA ARG A 170 -15.95 28.36 -4.26
C ARG A 170 -15.71 29.16 -5.54
N VAL A 171 -16.07 28.58 -6.68
CA VAL A 171 -16.25 29.34 -7.91
C VAL A 171 -17.40 30.30 -7.62
N GLY A 172 -17.07 31.54 -7.30
CA GLY A 172 -18.05 32.59 -7.10
C GLY A 172 -18.81 32.80 -8.41
N ASP A 173 -20.14 32.80 -8.34
CA ASP A 173 -21.01 33.21 -9.43
C ASP A 173 -20.57 34.60 -9.93
N ASP A 174 -19.95 34.62 -11.10
CA ASP A 174 -19.51 35.85 -11.76
C ASP A 174 -20.72 36.58 -12.35
N LYS A 175 -21.45 37.27 -11.47
CA LYS A 175 -22.42 38.27 -11.88
C LYS A 175 -21.65 39.49 -12.41
N ARG A 176 -21.52 39.51 -13.73
CA ARG A 176 -21.29 40.70 -14.57
C ARG A 176 -21.88 41.95 -13.91
N GLN A 177 -21.03 42.94 -13.60
CA GLN A 177 -21.41 44.36 -13.66
C GLN A 177 -20.19 45.29 -13.55
N GLY A 178 -20.09 46.22 -14.51
CA GLY A 178 -19.60 47.58 -14.25
C GLY A 178 -18.15 47.90 -14.61
N LYS A 179 -17.94 48.38 -15.84
CA LYS A 179 -16.78 49.19 -16.26
C LYS A 179 -16.47 50.31 -15.25
N LYS A 180 -15.22 50.44 -14.78
CA LYS A 180 -14.60 51.76 -14.52
C LYS A 180 -13.11 51.76 -14.87
N LYS A 181 -12.74 52.79 -15.64
CA LYS A 181 -11.42 53.16 -16.15
C LYS A 181 -10.42 53.40 -15.01
N TYR A 182 -9.18 52.93 -15.17
CA TYR A 182 -8.00 53.60 -14.59
C TYR A 182 -6.83 53.58 -15.57
N ALA A 183 -6.04 54.64 -15.47
CA ALA A 183 -5.13 55.16 -16.48
C ALA A 183 -3.79 54.42 -16.61
N SER A 184 -3.17 54.68 -17.75
CA SER A 184 -1.77 54.45 -18.13
C SER A 184 -0.77 54.65 -16.98
N CYS A 185 0.19 53.73 -16.85
CA CYS A 185 1.46 53.99 -16.20
C CYS A 185 2.60 53.56 -17.14
N CYS A 186 3.64 54.37 -17.14
CA CYS A 186 4.80 54.37 -18.02
C CYS A 186 5.71 53.16 -17.85
#